data_AF-A0A662R701-F1
#
_entry.id   AF-A0A662R701-F1
#
_cell.length_a   1.000
_cell.length_b   1.000
_cell.length_c   1.000
_cell.angle_alpha   90.00
_cell.angle_beta   90.00
_cell.angle_gamma   90.00
#
_symmetry.space_group_name_H-M   'P 1'
#
loop_
_entity.id
_entity.type
_entity.pdbx_description
1 polymer ?
#
loop_
_entity_poly.entity_id
_entity_poly.type
_entity_poly.pdbx_seq_one_letter_code
_entity_poly.pdbx_strand_id
1 'polypeptide(L)'
;KAKGWFTYATAVVTVVDADGKAVEGAVVEGHWSGLTSDTDSGATGADGKVALDSDSVKNAAGTFTFSVDNVVLSGWVYDSASNVETSDSITV
;
A
#
# COMPACT_ATOMS: atom_id res chain seq x y z
N LYS A 1 28.15 8.52 20.49
CA LYS A 1 27.02 8.76 19.55
C LYS A 1 25.94 7.75 19.90
N ALA A 2 24.71 8.18 20.21
CA ALA A 2 23.61 7.22 20.39
C ALA A 2 23.34 6.51 19.06
N LYS A 3 23.25 5.17 19.07
CA LYS A 3 22.90 4.38 17.88
C LYS A 3 21.39 4.55 17.67
N GLY A 4 20.99 5.16 16.56
CA GLY A 4 19.57 5.22 16.19
C GLY A 4 19.15 3.96 15.45
N TRP A 5 17.89 3.56 15.60
CA TRP A 5 17.25 2.54 14.77
C TRP A 5 16.50 3.20 13.61
N PHE A 6 16.34 2.49 12.51
CA PHE A 6 15.47 2.88 11.41
C PHE A 6 14.26 1.95 11.42
N THR A 7 13.08 2.52 11.25
CA THR A 7 11.80 1.80 11.18
C THR A 7 11.11 2.19 9.90
N TYR A 8 10.48 1.23 9.23
CA TYR A 8 9.60 1.43 8.09
C TYR A 8 8.34 0.57 8.28
N ALA A 9 7.31 0.81 7.48
CA ALA A 9 6.10 0.01 7.44
C ALA A 9 5.94 -0.67 6.07
N THR A 10 5.27 -1.82 6.05
CA THR A 10 4.90 -2.51 4.82
C THR A 10 3.37 -2.55 4.74
N ALA A 11 2.81 -2.00 3.68
CA ALA A 11 1.39 -2.13 3.35
C ALA A 11 1.21 -3.29 2.37
N VAL A 12 0.31 -4.22 2.69
CA VAL A 12 -0.05 -5.34 1.80
C VAL A 12 -1.45 -5.08 1.25
N VAL A 13 -1.54 -4.73 -0.02
CA VAL A 13 -2.82 -4.48 -0.70
C VAL A 13 -3.26 -5.75 -1.40
N THR A 14 -4.54 -6.12 -1.23
CA THR A 14 -5.18 -7.24 -1.93
C THR A 14 -6.19 -6.68 -2.94
N VAL A 15 -6.08 -7.08 -4.20
CA VAL A 15 -7.01 -6.73 -5.28
C VAL A 15 -7.77 -7.97 -5.72
N VAL A 16 -9.09 -7.86 -5.73
CA VAL A 16 -10.00 -8.92 -6.18
C VAL A 16 -11.01 -8.39 -7.19
N ASP A 17 -11.57 -9.28 -8.01
CA ASP A 17 -12.70 -8.97 -8.89
C ASP A 17 -14.04 -9.00 -8.12
N ALA A 18 -15.14 -8.77 -8.83
CA ALA A 18 -16.49 -8.76 -8.26
C ALA A 18 -16.94 -10.12 -7.68
N ASP A 19 -16.31 -11.23 -8.10
CA ASP A 19 -16.54 -12.56 -7.54
C ASP A 19 -15.64 -12.86 -6.33
N GLY A 20 -14.77 -11.92 -5.94
CA GLY A 20 -13.77 -12.11 -4.89
C GLY A 20 -12.55 -12.92 -5.31
N LYS A 21 -12.31 -13.10 -6.62
CA LYS A 21 -11.12 -13.80 -7.12
C LYS A 21 -9.93 -12.85 -7.17
N ALA A 22 -8.76 -13.35 -6.79
CA ALA A 22 -7.50 -12.63 -6.89
C ALA A 22 -7.25 -12.13 -8.33
N VAL A 23 -6.88 -10.85 -8.45
CA VAL A 23 -6.52 -10.22 -9.72
C VAL A 23 -5.01 -10.09 -9.79
N GLU A 24 -4.38 -10.83 -10.69
CA GLU A 24 -2.94 -10.76 -10.94
C GLU A 24 -2.58 -9.60 -11.90
N GLY A 25 -1.44 -8.96 -11.65
CA GLY A 25 -0.87 -7.96 -12.55
C GLY A 25 -1.53 -6.58 -12.50
N ALA A 26 -2.54 -6.37 -11.64
CA ALA A 26 -3.10 -5.05 -11.39
C ALA A 26 -2.06 -4.19 -10.67
N VAL A 27 -1.75 -3.02 -11.25
CA VAL A 27 -0.83 -2.04 -10.68
C VAL A 27 -1.60 -1.20 -9.66
N VAL A 28 -1.21 -1.30 -8.39
CA VAL A 28 -1.71 -0.45 -7.32
C VAL A 28 -0.80 0.77 -7.23
N GLU A 29 -1.40 1.95 -7.15
CA GLU A 29 -0.72 3.22 -6.91
C GLU A 29 -1.29 3.81 -5.60
N GLY A 30 -0.41 4.26 -4.72
CA GLY A 30 -0.82 4.88 -3.46
C GLY A 30 0.26 5.75 -2.87
N HIS A 31 -0.02 6.30 -1.69
CA HIS A 31 0.90 7.17 -0.98
C HIS A 31 0.96 6.86 0.51
N TRP A 32 2.17 7.05 1.05
CA TRP A 32 2.42 7.09 2.48
C TRP A 32 2.21 8.49 3.04
N SER A 33 1.75 8.56 4.28
CA SER A 33 1.63 9.78 5.06
C SER A 33 1.89 9.52 6.56
N GLY A 34 2.01 10.60 7.35
CA GLY A 34 2.29 10.54 8.78
C GLY A 34 3.79 10.66 9.06
N LEU A 35 4.44 9.54 9.39
CA LEU A 35 5.88 9.48 9.67
C LEU A 35 6.77 9.63 8.43
N THR A 36 6.24 9.30 7.26
CA THR A 36 6.88 9.52 5.95
C THR A 36 5.85 10.10 4.98
N SER A 37 6.30 10.53 3.80
CA SER A 37 5.47 11.15 2.77
C SER A 37 6.07 10.92 1.39
N ASP A 38 5.53 9.95 0.69
CA ASP A 38 6.02 9.48 -0.60
C ASP A 38 4.95 8.65 -1.31
N THR A 39 5.15 8.38 -2.59
CA THR A 39 4.23 7.60 -3.43
C THR A 39 4.88 6.29 -3.83
N ASP A 40 4.14 5.20 -3.73
CA ASP A 40 4.59 3.87 -4.13
C ASP A 40 3.62 3.23 -5.12
N SER A 41 4.16 2.32 -5.93
CA SER A 41 3.36 1.50 -6.81
C SER A 41 3.95 0.11 -7.01
N GLY A 42 3.09 -0.85 -7.34
CA GLY A 42 3.51 -2.20 -7.64
C GLY A 42 2.40 -3.04 -8.25
N ALA A 43 2.79 -4.06 -9.02
CA ALA A 43 1.86 -5.01 -9.59
C ALA A 43 1.56 -6.14 -8.60
N THR A 44 0.30 -6.54 -8.53
CA THR A 44 -0.15 -7.70 -7.76
C THR A 44 0.38 -9.01 -8.34
N GLY A 45 0.72 -9.96 -7.46
CA GLY A 45 1.07 -11.33 -7.84
C GLY A 45 -0.16 -12.20 -8.13
N ALA A 46 0.08 -13.48 -8.41
CA ALA A 46 -0.98 -14.46 -8.69
C ALA A 46 -1.97 -14.68 -7.52
N ASP A 47 -1.60 -14.28 -6.30
CA ASP A 47 -2.47 -14.29 -5.12
C ASP A 47 -3.26 -12.98 -4.95
N GLY A 48 -3.16 -12.06 -5.92
CA GLY A 48 -3.84 -10.77 -5.94
C GLY A 48 -3.23 -9.75 -4.99
N LYS A 49 -2.00 -9.97 -4.51
CA LYS A 49 -1.38 -9.12 -3.49
C LYS A 49 -0.15 -8.39 -3.99
N VAL A 50 0.06 -7.20 -3.45
CA VAL A 50 1.29 -6.42 -3.59
C VAL A 50 1.72 -5.88 -2.23
N ALA A 51 3.02 -5.95 -1.94
CA ALA A 51 3.62 -5.33 -0.77
C ALA A 51 4.33 -4.04 -1.19
N LEU A 52 4.04 -2.94 -0.51
CA LEU A 52 4.63 -1.62 -0.73
C LEU A 52 5.28 -1.19 0.58
N ASP A 53 6.53 -0.76 0.54
CA ASP A 53 7.34 -0.44 1.71
C ASP A 53 7.51 1.07 1.82
N SER A 54 7.22 1.63 2.99
CA SER A 54 7.43 3.03 3.26
C SER A 54 8.92 3.39 3.29
N ASP A 55 9.22 4.67 3.11
CA ASP A 55 10.51 5.22 3.44
C ASP A 55 10.88 4.98 4.93
N SER A 56 12.17 4.77 5.19
CA SER A 56 12.67 4.46 6.54
C SER A 56 12.87 5.72 7.39
N VAL A 57 12.27 5.72 8.58
CA VAL A 57 12.34 6.84 9.53
C VAL A 57 13.24 6.50 10.71
N LYS A 58 14.22 7.35 10.99
CA LYS A 58 15.18 7.16 12.10
C LYS A 58 14.55 7.53 13.44
N ASN A 59 14.64 6.64 14.42
CA ASN A 59 14.04 6.80 15.75
C ASN A 59 12.55 7.13 15.67
N ALA A 60 11.82 6.43 14.79
CA ALA A 60 10.40 6.66 14.52
C ALA A 60 9.55 6.59 15.81
N ALA A 61 8.64 7.56 15.95
CA ALA A 61 7.61 7.59 16.99
C ALA A 61 6.39 8.32 16.41
N GLY A 62 5.32 7.59 16.11
CA GLY A 62 4.17 8.11 15.38
C GLY A 62 3.54 7.03 14.49
N THR A 63 2.75 7.46 13.51
CA THR A 63 1.97 6.57 12.65
C THR A 63 2.45 6.62 11.21
N PHE A 64 2.59 5.44 10.59
CA PHE A 64 2.65 5.29 9.14
C PHE A 64 1.24 4.99 8.64
N THR A 65 0.79 5.70 7.61
CA THR A 65 -0.50 5.44 6.94
C THR A 65 -0.25 5.28 5.46
N PHE A 66 -0.75 4.20 4.87
CA PHE A 66 -0.76 4.01 3.42
C PHE A 66 -2.18 4.18 2.89
N SER A 67 -2.36 4.90 1.78
CA SER A 67 -3.64 5.06 1.10
C SER A 67 -3.52 4.68 -0.37
N VAL A 68 -4.46 3.89 -0.87
CA VAL A 68 -4.58 3.54 -2.29
C VAL A 68 -5.25 4.69 -3.03
N ASP A 69 -4.57 5.22 -4.04
CA ASP A 69 -5.07 6.30 -4.89
C ASP A 69 -5.74 5.74 -6.15
N ASN A 70 -5.14 4.68 -6.72
CA ASN A 70 -5.57 4.14 -8.01
C ASN A 70 -5.18 2.67 -8.18
N VAL A 71 -5.92 1.97 -9.06
CA VAL A 71 -5.59 0.61 -9.50
C VAL A 71 -5.73 0.56 -11.02
N VAL A 72 -4.71 0.05 -11.72
CA VAL A 72 -4.67 0.02 -13.19
C VAL A 72 -4.41 -1.40 -13.69
N LEU A 73 -5.27 -1.87 -14.59
CA LEU A 73 -5.07 -3.12 -15.33
C LEU A 73 -5.63 -2.98 -16.75
N SER A 74 -4.87 -3.41 -17.75
CA SER A 74 -5.28 -3.28 -19.16
C SER A 74 -6.57 -4.06 -19.44
N GLY A 75 -7.56 -3.38 -20.02
CA GLY A 75 -8.88 -3.96 -20.30
C GLY A 75 -9.85 -3.96 -19.13
N TRP A 76 -9.45 -3.44 -17.96
CA TRP A 76 -10.29 -3.31 -16.77
C TRP A 76 -10.60 -1.85 -16.49
N VAL A 77 -11.73 -1.62 -15.83
CA VAL A 77 -12.09 -0.33 -15.26
C VAL A 77 -12.06 -0.48 -13.75
N TYR A 78 -11.25 0.34 -13.09
CA TYR A 78 -11.21 0.39 -11.64
C TYR A 78 -12.45 1.10 -11.10
N ASP A 79 -13.19 0.39 -10.25
CA ASP A 79 -14.35 0.91 -9.52
C ASP A 79 -13.97 1.15 -8.06
N SER A 80 -13.46 2.34 -7.77
CA SER A 80 -13.04 2.72 -6.41
C SER A 80 -14.20 2.78 -5.42
N ALA A 81 -15.44 2.90 -5.88
CA ALA A 81 -16.62 2.90 -5.00
C ALA A 81 -16.92 1.50 -4.44
N SER A 82 -16.38 0.45 -5.06
CA SER A 82 -16.51 -0.94 -4.61
C SER A 82 -15.40 -1.37 -3.63
N ASN A 83 -14.46 -0.49 -3.29
CA ASN A 83 -13.42 -0.80 -2.32
C ASN A 83 -14.00 -1.03 -0.93
N VAL A 84 -13.61 -2.15 -0.31
CA VAL A 84 -13.90 -2.42 1.11
C VAL A 84 -13.03 -1.56 2.02
N GLU A 85 -11.81 -1.25 1.58
CA GLU A 85 -10.83 -0.47 2.31
C GLU A 85 -9.92 0.28 1.32
N THR A 86 -9.52 1.50 1.68
CA THR A 86 -8.64 2.35 0.85
C THR A 86 -7.41 2.85 1.59
N SER A 87 -7.34 2.66 2.92
CA SER A 87 -6.22 3.12 3.72
C SER A 87 -6.13 2.32 5.01
N ASP A 88 -4.91 2.01 5.45
CA ASP A 88 -4.64 1.42 6.76
C ASP A 88 -3.39 2.07 7.39
N SER A 89 -3.20 1.88 8.68
CA SER A 89 -2.14 2.55 9.43
C SER A 89 -1.59 1.71 10.58
N ILE A 90 -0.32 1.97 10.94
CA ILE A 90 0.35 1.36 12.09
C ILE A 90 1.16 2.40 12.87
N THR A 91 1.04 2.35 14.20
CA THR A 91 1.78 3.22 15.12
C THR A 91 2.94 2.46 15.77
N VAL A 92 4.11 3.12 15.84
CA VAL A 92 5.33 2.62 16.51
C VAL A 92 5.29 2.83 18.01
#